data_AF-A0A537EMS0-F1
#
_entry.id   AF-A0A537EMS0-F1
#
_cell.length_a   1.000
_cell.length_b   1.000
_cell.length_c   1.000
_cell.angle_alpha   90.00
_cell.angle_beta   90.00
_cell.angle_gamma   90.00
#
_symmetry.space_group_name_H-M   'P 1'
#
loop_
_entity.id
_entity.type
_entity.pdbx_description
1 polymer ?
#
loop_
_entity_poly.entity_id
_entity_poly.type
_entity_poly.pdbx_seq_one_letter_code
_entity_poly.pdbx_strand_id
1 'polypeptide(L)'
;QGSHFLRNNLVKQAKGLNVESEFSLEGYWLQIRAKGEDADAFLNLLKQEYGEPPISRSRLEKWDVVNGFVTGAGRIGYGVYVDIGIQEPAPKDA
;
A
#
# COMPACT_ATOMS: atom_id res chain seq x y z
N GLN A 1 -18.21 0.91 -2.10
CA GLN A 1 -18.63 -0.15 -1.16
C GLN A 1 -17.43 -0.85 -0.50
N GLY A 2 -16.34 -1.17 -1.21
CA GLY A 2 -15.16 -1.84 -0.63
C GLY A 2 -14.38 -1.06 0.45
N SER A 3 -14.30 0.28 0.37
CA SER A 3 -13.56 1.09 1.35
C SER A 3 -14.12 1.03 2.77
N HIS A 4 -15.44 0.98 2.91
CA HIS A 4 -16.11 0.82 4.21
C HIS A 4 -15.87 -0.57 4.83
N PHE A 5 -15.78 -1.62 4.01
CA PHE A 5 -15.51 -2.98 4.47
C PHE A 5 -14.08 -3.11 5.02
N LEU A 6 -13.09 -2.58 4.30
CA LEU A 6 -11.69 -2.59 4.72
C LEU A 6 -11.51 -1.83 6.04
N ARG A 7 -12.05 -0.60 6.12
CA ARG A 7 -12.00 0.19 7.36
C ARG A 7 -12.60 -0.55 8.55
N ASN A 8 -13.78 -1.17 8.38
CA ASN A 8 -14.42 -1.90 9.46
C ASN A 8 -13.63 -3.14 9.91
N ASN A 9 -12.90 -3.78 9.00
CA ASN A 9 -12.03 -4.90 9.35
C ASN A 9 -10.79 -4.42 10.12
N LEU A 10 -10.11 -3.40 9.62
CA LEU A 10 -8.92 -2.81 10.24
C LEU A 10 -9.21 -2.25 11.65
N VAL A 11 -10.36 -1.59 11.83
CA VAL A 11 -10.82 -1.11 13.15
C VAL A 11 -11.08 -2.28 14.11
N LYS A 12 -11.53 -3.44 13.63
CA LYS A 12 -11.68 -4.63 14.47
C LYS A 12 -10.33 -5.20 14.88
N GLN A 13 -9.33 -5.18 14.00
CA GLN A 13 -7.97 -5.63 14.33
C GLN A 13 -7.29 -4.72 15.35
N ALA A 14 -7.58 -3.41 15.33
CA ALA A 14 -7.12 -2.48 16.36
C ALA A 14 -7.79 -2.68 17.73
N LYS A 15 -8.85 -3.50 17.83
CA LYS A 15 -9.61 -3.64 19.07
C LYS A 15 -8.76 -4.34 20.15
N GLY A 16 -8.52 -3.62 21.24
CA GLY A 16 -7.71 -4.09 22.36
C GLY A 16 -6.25 -3.62 22.30
N LEU A 17 -5.88 -2.88 21.26
CA LEU A 17 -4.62 -2.15 21.17
C LEU A 17 -4.85 -0.69 21.56
N ASN A 18 -3.90 -0.11 22.28
CA ASN A 18 -3.84 1.32 22.59
C ASN A 18 -3.32 2.08 21.37
N VAL A 19 -4.19 2.22 20.35
CA VAL A 19 -3.87 2.85 19.08
C VAL A 19 -5.02 3.71 18.55
N GLU A 20 -4.68 4.90 18.08
CA GLU A 20 -5.53 5.75 17.25
C GLU A 20 -5.06 5.64 15.80
N SER A 21 -5.98 5.38 14.87
CA SER A 21 -5.65 5.18 13.47
C SER A 21 -6.49 6.05 12.52
N GLU A 22 -5.82 6.66 11.54
CA GLU A 22 -6.42 7.37 10.42
C GLU A 22 -6.17 6.60 9.12
N PHE A 23 -7.16 6.61 8.23
CA PHE A 23 -7.10 5.90 6.95
C PHE A 23 -7.42 6.86 5.80
N SER A 24 -6.59 6.86 4.77
CA SER A 24 -6.80 7.60 3.53
C SER A 24 -6.53 6.69 2.32
N LEU A 25 -7.08 7.04 1.16
CA LEU A 25 -6.75 6.38 -0.10
C LEU A 25 -5.95 7.36 -0.96
N GLU A 26 -4.81 6.92 -1.45
CA GLU A 26 -4.02 7.62 -2.46
C GLU A 26 -3.90 6.73 -3.70
N GLY A 27 -4.63 7.08 -4.76
CA GLY A 27 -4.81 6.18 -5.91
C GLY A 27 -5.52 4.89 -5.50
N TYR A 28 -4.89 3.75 -5.78
CA TYR A 28 -5.37 2.41 -5.37
C TYR A 28 -4.78 1.92 -4.03
N TRP A 29 -3.97 2.74 -3.37
CA TRP A 29 -3.23 2.37 -2.16
C TRP A 29 -3.89 2.92 -0.90
N LEU A 30 -4.01 2.07 0.12
CA LEU A 30 -4.49 2.47 1.44
C LEU A 30 -3.32 3.03 2.26
N GLN A 31 -3.42 4.28 2.65
CA GLN A 31 -2.52 4.90 3.61
C GLN A 31 -3.11 4.79 5.01
N ILE A 32 -2.23 4.45 5.95
CA ILE A 32 -2.59 4.22 7.35
C ILE A 32 -1.62 5.01 8.20
N ARG A 33 -2.16 5.87 9.05
CA ARG A 33 -1.40 6.54 10.10
C ARG A 33 -1.88 6.00 11.43
N ALA A 34 -0.96 5.53 12.26
CA ALA A 34 -1.24 5.05 13.60
C ALA A 34 -0.46 5.87 14.64
N LYS A 35 -1.04 6.08 15.81
CA LYS A 35 -0.44 6.73 16.98
C LYS A 35 -0.85 6.00 18.25
N GLY A 36 -0.04 6.07 19.29
CA GLY A 36 -0.29 5.40 20.57
C GLY A 36 0.82 4.42 20.93
N GLU A 37 0.66 3.74 22.05
CA GLU A 37 1.63 2.79 22.60
C GLU A 37 1.80 1.56 21.70
N ASP A 38 0.70 1.08 21.10
CA ASP A 38 0.69 -0.12 20.27
C ASP A 38 0.77 0.17 18.76
N ALA A 39 1.10 1.40 18.37
CA ALA A 39 1.06 1.83 16.97
C ALA A 39 1.98 1.00 16.05
N ASP A 40 3.21 0.75 16.47
CA ASP A 40 4.19 -0.01 15.68
C ASP A 40 3.77 -1.49 15.57
N ALA A 41 3.26 -2.08 16.66
CA ALA A 41 2.76 -3.45 16.65
C ALA A 41 1.57 -3.60 15.70
N PHE A 42 0.64 -2.65 15.74
CA PHE A 42 -0.49 -2.60 14.83
C PHE A 42 -0.05 -2.49 13.37
N LEU A 43 0.82 -1.54 13.04
CA LEU A 43 1.32 -1.36 11.66
C LEU A 43 2.07 -2.60 11.16
N ASN A 44 2.87 -3.24 12.01
CA ASN A 44 3.59 -4.46 11.65
C ASN A 44 2.64 -5.64 11.38
N LEU A 45 1.57 -5.78 12.17
CA LEU A 45 0.53 -6.79 11.92
C LEU A 45 -0.09 -6.58 10.52
N LEU A 46 -0.46 -5.33 10.20
CA LEU A 46 -1.03 -5.01 8.89
C LEU A 46 -0.08 -5.30 7.74
N LYS A 47 1.21 -5.00 7.90
CA LYS A 47 2.25 -5.33 6.90
C LYS A 47 2.39 -6.82 6.70
N GLN A 48 2.30 -7.63 7.77
CA GLN A 48 2.37 -9.08 7.67
C GLN A 48 1.15 -9.68 6.99
N GLU A 49 -0.05 -9.18 7.28
CA GLU A 49 -1.30 -9.70 6.70
C GLU A 49 -1.54 -9.26 5.26
N TYR A 50 -1.25 -7.99 4.95
CA TYR A 50 -1.64 -7.37 3.67
C TYR A 50 -0.46 -7.00 2.78
N GLY A 51 0.77 -7.05 3.29
CA GLY A 51 1.95 -6.56 2.61
C GLY A 51 2.10 -5.04 2.70
N GLU A 52 3.24 -4.56 2.21
CA GLU A 52 3.54 -3.13 2.06
C GLU A 52 4.05 -2.88 0.63
N PRO A 53 3.53 -1.88 -0.10
CA PRO A 53 4.06 -1.56 -1.40
C PRO A 53 5.52 -1.05 -1.30
N PRO A 54 6.36 -1.28 -2.31
CA PRO A 54 7.66 -0.63 -2.44
C PRO A 54 7.45 0.88 -2.67
N ILE A 55 7.36 1.66 -1.59
CA ILE A 55 7.13 3.13 -1.64
C ILE A 55 8.22 3.86 -2.45
N SER A 56 9.44 3.32 -2.45
CA SER A 56 10.62 3.89 -3.11
C SER A 56 11.24 2.92 -4.09
N ARG A 57 11.65 3.41 -5.27
CA ARG A 57 12.33 2.60 -6.32
C ARG A 57 13.64 1.98 -5.83
N SER A 58 14.29 2.57 -4.84
CA SER A 58 15.54 2.03 -4.27
C SER A 58 15.36 0.67 -3.60
N ARG A 59 14.11 0.30 -3.25
CA ARG A 59 13.74 -0.99 -2.66
C ARG A 59 13.34 -2.05 -3.71
N LEU A 60 13.64 -1.79 -4.99
CA LEU A 60 13.37 -2.71 -6.09
C LEU A 60 14.66 -3.11 -6.79
N GLU A 61 14.90 -4.41 -6.86
CA GLU A 61 15.98 -5.02 -7.63
C GLU A 61 15.44 -5.83 -8.82
N LYS A 62 16.38 -6.16 -9.71
CA LYS A 62 16.06 -7.04 -10.84
C LYS A 62 15.63 -8.40 -10.27
N TRP A 63 14.53 -8.92 -10.78
CA TRP A 63 13.92 -10.22 -10.40
C TRP A 63 13.09 -10.22 -9.12
N ASP A 64 12.91 -9.06 -8.48
CA ASP A 64 11.91 -8.95 -7.41
C ASP A 64 10.51 -9.26 -7.92
N VAL A 65 9.75 -9.97 -7.10
CA VAL A 65 8.34 -10.25 -7.33
C VAL A 65 7.53 -9.31 -6.43
N VAL A 66 6.72 -8.47 -7.05
CA VAL A 66 5.89 -7.48 -6.34
C VAL A 66 4.44 -7.59 -6.75
N ASN A 67 3.55 -7.23 -5.83
CA ASN A 67 2.13 -7.12 -6.10
C ASN A 67 1.81 -5.73 -6.69
N GLY A 68 0.81 -5.68 -7.56
CA GLY A 68 0.34 -4.44 -8.15
C GLY A 68 -1.02 -4.60 -8.81
N PHE A 69 -1.56 -3.49 -9.30
CA PHE A 69 -2.86 -3.43 -9.94
C PHE A 69 -2.71 -2.99 -11.39
N VAL A 70 -3.44 -3.64 -12.30
CA VAL A 70 -3.51 -3.19 -13.69
C VAL A 70 -4.26 -1.86 -13.74
N THR A 71 -3.58 -0.80 -14.16
CA THR A 71 -4.15 0.55 -14.28
C THR A 71 -4.49 0.92 -15.72
N GLY A 72 -3.95 0.19 -16.68
CA GLY A 72 -4.27 0.37 -18.08
C GLY A 72 -3.74 -0.75 -18.96
N ALA A 73 -4.38 -0.92 -20.11
CA ALA A 73 -3.85 -1.70 -21.21
C ALA A 73 -3.83 -0.79 -22.45
N GLY A 74 -2.68 -0.72 -23.12
CA GLY A 74 -2.50 0.18 -24.27
C GLY A 74 -3.49 -0.13 -25.39
N ARG A 75 -4.10 0.91 -25.98
CA ARG A 75 -4.88 0.79 -27.23
C ARG A 75 -4.00 0.75 -28.47
N ILE A 76 -2.77 1.27 -28.40
CA ILE A 76 -1.76 1.26 -29.46
C ILE A 76 -0.41 0.94 -28.81
N GLY A 77 0.16 -0.22 -29.14
CA GLY A 77 1.32 -0.80 -28.46
C GLY A 77 0.90 -1.79 -27.35
N TYR A 78 1.37 -3.03 -27.46
CA TYR A 78 1.03 -4.12 -26.54
C TYR A 78 1.75 -3.91 -25.20
N GLY A 79 1.07 -3.28 -24.24
CA GLY A 79 1.60 -3.07 -22.90
C GLY A 79 0.49 -3.05 -21.85
N VAL A 80 0.71 -3.76 -20.76
CA VAL A 80 -0.07 -3.65 -19.53
C VAL A 80 0.68 -2.70 -18.60
N TYR A 81 -0.01 -1.68 -18.13
CA TYR A 81 0.50 -0.76 -17.12
C TYR A 81 0.05 -1.27 -15.75
N VAL A 82 1.03 -1.49 -14.86
CA VAL A 82 0.80 -1.99 -13.51
C VAL A 82 1.30 -0.94 -12.53
N ASP A 83 0.43 -0.51 -11.62
CA ASP A 83 0.80 0.31 -10.47
C ASP A 83 1.21 -0.62 -9.32
N ILE A 84 2.45 -0.47 -8.86
CA ILE A 84 3.06 -1.23 -7.77
C ILE A 84 3.30 -0.37 -6.51
N GLY A 85 2.82 0.88 -6.49
CA GLY A 85 2.84 1.72 -5.29
C GLY A 85 4.10 2.55 -5.06
N ILE A 86 4.88 2.80 -6.12
CA ILE A 86 6.04 3.70 -6.06
C ILE A 86 5.55 5.14 -5.96
N GLN A 87 5.84 5.80 -4.85
CA GLN A 87 5.50 7.21 -4.60
C GLN A 87 6.72 8.13 -4.80
N GLU A 88 7.93 7.57 -4.67
CA GLU A 88 9.19 8.27 -4.91
C GLU A 88 9.87 7.70 -6.17
N PRO A 89 9.47 8.15 -7.37
CA PRO A 89 10.12 7.72 -8.60
C PRO A 89 11.54 8.30 -8.69
N ALA A 90 12.48 7.51 -9.21
CA ALA A 90 13.79 8.03 -9.57
C ALA A 90 13.70 8.83 -10.88
N PRO A 91 14.39 9.98 -11.00
CA PRO A 91 14.57 10.65 -12.28
C PRO A 91 15.21 9.68 -13.28
N LYS A 92 14.64 9.59 -14.48
CA LYS A 92 15.30 8.92 -15.60
C LYS A 92 16.00 10.00 -16.41
N ASP A 93 17.33 9.93 -16.47
CA ASP A 93 18.09 10.73 -17.43
C ASP A 93 17.68 10.31 -18.86
N ALA A 94 17.34 11.31 -19.67
CA ALA A 94 16.83 11.16 -21.04
C ALA A 94 17.94 10.79 -22.03
#